data_AF-A0A6J7SWF7-F1
#
_entry.id   AF-A0A6J7SWF7-F1
#
_cell.length_a   1.000
_cell.length_b   1.000
_cell.length_c   1.000
_cell.angle_alpha   90.00
_cell.angle_beta   90.00
_cell.angle_gamma   90.00
#
_symmetry.space_group_name_H-M   'P 1'
#
loop_
_entity.id
_entity.type
_entity.pdbx_description
1 polymer ?
#
loop_
_entity_poly.entity_id
_entity_poly.type
_entity_poly.pdbx_seq_one_letter_code
_entity_poly.pdbx_strand_id
1 'polypeptide(L)'
;MEAKGERTAWAKRLPSLEDLDQLSYRLVAFVFPLWTFAVIAGAIWAESAWGRYWGWDPKETWAFITWVAYAAYLHARVTIGWRGRKAAWLCLFAGSTFLFNYVYVNVWGTGKHTYSGL
;
A
#
# COMPACT_ATOMS: atom_id res chain seq x y z
N MET A 1 19.49 10.02 16.18
CA MET A 1 19.55 8.62 16.65
C MET A 1 18.36 8.42 17.56
N GLU A 2 17.39 7.58 17.19
CA GLU A 2 16.26 7.28 18.09
C GLU A 2 16.79 6.55 19.33
N ALA A 3 16.43 7.02 20.52
CA ALA A 3 16.89 6.45 21.78
C ALA A 3 16.40 4.99 21.88
N LYS A 4 17.35 4.05 21.93
CA LYS A 4 17.07 2.62 22.14
C LYS A 4 16.65 2.41 23.60
N GLY A 5 15.37 2.63 23.89
CA GLY A 5 14.76 2.11 25.12
C GLY A 5 14.92 0.59 25.18
N GLU A 6 14.95 0.03 26.38
CA GLU A 6 15.12 -1.41 26.57
C GLU A 6 14.00 -2.19 25.85
N ARG A 7 14.38 -3.09 24.95
CA ARG A 7 13.41 -3.92 24.22
C ARG A 7 12.80 -4.95 25.17
N THR A 8 11.47 -5.07 25.15
CA THR A 8 10.72 -6.13 25.83
C THR A 8 11.23 -7.53 25.41
N ALA A 9 11.10 -8.52 26.30
CA ALA A 9 11.67 -9.87 26.07
C ALA A 9 11.23 -10.53 24.74
N TRP A 10 9.99 -10.29 24.30
CA TRP A 10 9.49 -10.77 23.01
C TRP A 10 10.10 -10.02 21.82
N ALA A 11 10.35 -8.71 21.93
CA ALA A 11 10.92 -7.87 20.89
C ALA A 11 12.42 -8.14 20.65
N LYS A 12 13.09 -8.82 21.59
CA LYS A 12 14.47 -9.32 21.40
C LYS A 12 14.56 -10.47 20.40
N ARG A 13 13.44 -11.16 20.11
CA ARG A 13 13.37 -12.21 19.08
C ARG A 13 13.21 -11.66 17.66
N LEU A 14 12.82 -10.39 17.54
CA LEU A 14 12.68 -9.73 16.25
C LEU A 14 14.03 -9.17 15.77
N PRO A 15 14.25 -9.09 14.44
CA PRO A 15 15.40 -8.42 13.86
C PRO A 15 15.59 -6.97 14.36
N SER A 16 16.74 -6.37 14.04
CA SER A 16 16.96 -4.97 14.41
C SER A 16 15.95 -4.05 13.70
N LEU A 17 15.73 -2.84 14.24
CA LEU A 17 14.83 -1.87 13.59
C LEU A 17 15.34 -1.50 12.19
N GLU A 18 16.66 -1.49 12.01
CA GLU A 18 17.29 -1.24 10.72
C GLU A 18 17.02 -2.38 9.73
N ASP A 19 17.09 -3.64 10.18
CA ASP A 19 16.76 -4.79 9.33
C ASP A 19 15.29 -4.78 8.91
N LEU A 20 14.38 -4.47 9.85
CA LEU A 20 12.94 -4.38 9.55
C LEU A 20 12.63 -3.22 8.58
N ASP A 21 13.32 -2.08 8.75
CA ASP A 21 13.17 -0.92 7.87
C ASP A 21 13.70 -1.22 6.45
N GLN A 22 14.84 -1.92 6.34
CA GLN A 22 15.39 -2.37 5.06
C GLN A 22 14.50 -3.42 4.39
N LEU A 23 14.00 -4.40 5.16
CA LEU A 23 13.09 -5.42 4.67
C LEU A 23 11.80 -4.79 4.12
N SER A 24 11.19 -3.87 4.88
CA SER A 24 9.99 -3.15 4.44
C SER A 24 10.24 -2.42 3.12
N TYR A 25 11.35 -1.70 2.99
CA TYR A 25 11.70 -1.03 1.75
C TYR A 25 11.87 -2.00 0.57
N ARG A 26 12.58 -3.11 0.75
CA ARG A 26 12.78 -4.12 -0.30
C ARG A 26 11.47 -4.74 -0.76
N LEU A 27 10.59 -5.08 0.18
CA LEU A 27 9.27 -5.62 -0.13
C LEU A 27 8.44 -4.60 -0.91
N VAL A 28 8.36 -3.35 -0.46
CA VAL A 28 7.60 -2.32 -1.17
C VAL A 28 8.18 -2.03 -2.55
N ALA A 29 9.50 -1.96 -2.68
CA ALA A 29 10.17 -1.76 -3.96
C ALA A 29 9.89 -2.90 -4.95
N PHE A 30 9.76 -4.14 -4.46
CA PHE A 30 9.41 -5.29 -5.28
C PHE A 30 7.91 -5.34 -5.63
N VAL A 31 7.03 -5.04 -4.67
CA VAL A 31 5.58 -5.12 -4.85
C VAL A 31 5.04 -3.95 -5.70
N PHE A 32 5.66 -2.78 -5.63
CA PHE A 32 5.15 -1.59 -6.31
C PHE A 32 5.04 -1.74 -7.85
N PRO A 33 6.02 -2.30 -8.58
CA PRO A 33 5.86 -2.63 -10.00
C PRO A 33 4.72 -3.61 -10.26
N LEU A 34 4.57 -4.64 -9.42
CA LEU A 34 3.47 -5.62 -9.54
C LEU A 34 2.11 -4.95 -9.34
N TRP A 35 2.01 -4.06 -8.34
CA TRP A 35 0.80 -3.28 -8.10
C TRP A 35 0.49 -2.33 -9.27
N THR A 36 1.52 -1.68 -9.83
CA THR A 36 1.37 -0.82 -11.01
C THR A 36 0.81 -1.61 -12.19
N PHE A 37 1.37 -2.80 -12.45
CA PHE A 37 0.84 -3.69 -13.47
C PHE A 37 -0.61 -4.10 -13.18
N ALA A 38 -0.93 -4.46 -11.94
CA ALA A 38 -2.29 -4.84 -11.56
C ALA A 38 -3.31 -3.72 -11.77
N VAL A 39 -2.97 -2.47 -11.46
CA VAL A 39 -3.84 -1.30 -11.70
C VAL A 39 -4.08 -1.10 -13.19
N ILE A 40 -3.03 -1.16 -14.01
CA ILE A 40 -3.14 -1.01 -15.48
C ILE A 40 -3.95 -2.16 -16.09
N ALA A 41 -3.63 -3.40 -15.71
CA ALA A 41 -4.35 -4.58 -16.17
C ALA A 41 -5.83 -4.53 -15.77
N GLY A 42 -6.12 -4.06 -14.55
CA GLY A 42 -7.48 -3.82 -14.08
C GLY A 42 -8.24 -2.81 -14.93
N ALA A 43 -7.60 -1.69 -15.31
CA ALA A 43 -8.20 -0.68 -16.19
C ALA A 43 -8.50 -1.24 -17.60
N ILE A 44 -7.57 -2.01 -18.18
CA ILE A 44 -7.79 -2.68 -19.49
C ILE A 44 -8.97 -3.66 -19.39
N TRP A 45 -9.02 -4.44 -18.31
CA TRP A 45 -10.12 -5.38 -18.10
C TRP A 45 -11.47 -4.67 -17.89
N ALA A 46 -11.49 -3.52 -17.20
CA ALA A 46 -12.70 -2.73 -16.99
C ALA A 46 -13.36 -2.28 -18.30
N GLU A 47 -12.55 -1.99 -19.34
CA GLU A 47 -13.08 -1.70 -20.67
C GLU A 47 -13.86 -2.89 -21.22
N SER A 48 -13.28 -4.09 -21.15
CA SER A 48 -13.93 -5.31 -21.64
C SER A 48 -15.19 -5.67 -20.84
N ALA A 49 -15.19 -5.40 -19.53
CA ALA A 49 -16.32 -5.73 -18.66
C ALA A 49 -17.48 -4.73 -18.81
N TRP A 50 -17.17 -3.43 -18.91
CA TRP A 50 -18.15 -2.36 -18.72
C TRP A 50 -18.12 -1.23 -19.74
N GLY A 51 -17.29 -1.34 -20.78
CA GLY A 51 -17.18 -0.39 -21.88
C GLY A 51 -16.39 0.88 -21.56
N ARG A 52 -15.63 0.91 -20.46
CA ARG A 52 -14.73 2.03 -20.11
C ARG A 52 -13.53 1.56 -19.29
N TYR A 53 -12.36 2.17 -19.53
CA TYR A 53 -11.12 1.85 -18.82
C TYR A 53 -11.11 2.25 -17.34
N TRP A 54 -11.81 3.33 -17.00
CA TRP A 54 -11.83 3.89 -15.66
C TRP A 54 -13.11 4.68 -15.45
N GLY A 55 -13.54 4.74 -14.20
CA GLY A 55 -14.85 5.14 -13.74
C GLY A 55 -14.88 5.98 -12.47
N TRP A 56 -13.76 6.09 -11.75
CA TRP A 56 -13.66 6.76 -10.47
C TRP A 56 -14.64 6.21 -9.41
N ASP A 57 -15.02 4.94 -9.53
CA ASP A 57 -15.78 4.30 -8.45
C ASP A 57 -14.88 4.11 -7.23
N PRO A 58 -15.43 3.78 -6.05
CA PRO A 58 -14.64 3.65 -4.84
C PRO A 58 -13.46 2.68 -4.99
N LYS A 59 -13.57 1.58 -5.75
CA LYS A 59 -12.48 0.60 -5.82
C LYS A 59 -11.33 1.08 -6.68
N GLU A 60 -11.65 1.63 -7.84
CA GLU A 60 -10.68 2.27 -8.72
C GLU A 60 -9.98 3.45 -8.02
N THR A 61 -10.75 4.34 -7.40
CA THR A 61 -10.21 5.53 -6.69
C THR A 61 -9.24 5.14 -5.59
N TRP A 62 -9.61 4.18 -4.74
CA TRP A 62 -8.75 3.75 -3.64
C TRP A 62 -7.55 2.91 -4.09
N ALA A 63 -7.66 2.20 -5.23
CA ALA A 63 -6.51 1.56 -5.85
C ALA A 63 -5.47 2.59 -6.32
N PHE A 64 -5.94 3.71 -6.90
CA PHE A 64 -5.09 4.84 -7.27
C PHE A 64 -4.48 5.55 -6.06
N ILE A 65 -5.26 5.83 -5.01
CA ILE A 65 -4.75 6.41 -3.75
C ILE A 65 -3.64 5.53 -3.16
N THR A 66 -3.85 4.21 -3.13
CA THR A 66 -2.84 3.25 -2.65
C THR A 66 -1.57 3.32 -3.49
N TRP A 67 -1.71 3.38 -4.82
CA TRP A 67 -0.58 3.52 -5.73
C TRP A 67 0.21 4.80 -5.45
N VAL A 68 -0.46 5.95 -5.31
CA VAL A 68 0.18 7.23 -4.99
C VAL A 68 0.86 7.20 -3.63
N ALA A 69 0.23 6.61 -2.61
CA ALA A 69 0.80 6.52 -1.27
C ALA A 69 2.10 5.69 -1.24
N TYR A 70 2.14 4.55 -1.93
CA TYR A 70 3.37 3.76 -2.04
C TYR A 70 4.43 4.42 -2.94
N ALA A 71 4.02 5.12 -4.00
CA ALA A 71 4.94 5.91 -4.81
C ALA A 71 5.59 7.02 -3.98
N ALA A 72 4.80 7.74 -3.17
CA ALA A 72 5.29 8.76 -2.25
C ALA A 72 6.23 8.17 -1.18
N TYR A 73 5.91 6.99 -0.65
CA TYR A 73 6.82 6.26 0.23
C TYR A 73 8.16 5.99 -0.45
N LEU A 74 8.17 5.35 -1.63
CA LEU A 74 9.41 5.05 -2.35
C LEU A 74 10.18 6.31 -2.73
N HIS A 75 9.49 7.37 -3.15
CA HIS A 75 10.10 8.66 -3.45
C HIS A 75 10.77 9.28 -2.21
N ALA A 76 10.10 9.26 -1.06
CA ALA A 76 10.67 9.76 0.19
C ALA A 76 11.88 8.92 0.64
N ARG A 77 11.86 7.60 0.38
CA ARG A 77 12.97 6.68 0.69
C ARG A 77 14.20 6.93 -0.18
N VAL A 78 14.01 7.08 -1.49
CA VAL A 78 15.10 7.16 -2.48
C VAL A 78 15.63 8.58 -2.61
N THR A 79 14.74 9.58 -2.71
CA THR A 79 15.12 10.98 -2.98
C THR A 79 15.51 11.73 -1.71
N ILE A 80 14.70 11.58 -0.65
CA ILE A 80 14.87 12.36 0.60
C ILE A 80 15.65 11.56 1.64
N GLY A 81 15.84 10.25 1.44
CA GLY A 81 16.59 9.39 2.35
C GLY A 81 15.86 9.14 3.68
N TRP A 82 14.53 9.22 3.72
CA TRP A 82 13.77 8.95 4.94
C TRP A 82 13.99 7.53 5.45
N ARG A 83 14.31 7.38 6.74
CA ARG A 83 14.52 6.10 7.42
C ARG A 83 13.90 6.11 8.81
N GLY A 84 13.65 4.92 9.37
CA GLY A 84 13.10 4.78 10.72
C GLY A 84 11.67 5.29 10.83
N ARG A 85 11.32 5.92 11.95
CA ARG A 85 9.91 6.20 12.31
C ARG A 85 9.11 7.02 11.29
N LYS A 86 9.72 8.00 10.61
CA LYS A 86 9.02 8.79 9.58
C LYS A 86 8.63 7.92 8.38
N ALA A 87 9.55 7.08 7.91
CA ALA A 87 9.28 6.15 6.82
C ALA A 87 8.29 5.07 7.23
N ALA A 88 8.39 4.56 8.47
CA ALA A 88 7.47 3.56 9.00
C ALA A 88 6.02 4.08 9.02
N TRP A 89 5.78 5.30 9.49
CA TRP A 89 4.45 5.90 9.47
C TRP A 89 3.87 6.07 8.07
N LEU A 90 4.68 6.51 7.12
CA LEU A 90 4.24 6.64 5.72
C LEU A 90 3.93 5.27 5.10
N CYS A 91 4.74 4.24 5.41
CA CYS A 91 4.48 2.86 4.99
C CYS A 91 3.17 2.31 5.59
N LEU A 92 2.92 2.58 6.87
CA LEU A 92 1.68 2.18 7.54
C LEU A 92 0.48 2.89 6.95
N PHE A 93 0.59 4.18 6.65
CA PHE A 93 -0.46 4.93 5.97
C PHE A 93 -0.78 4.32 4.59
N ALA A 94 0.24 4.05 3.77
CA ALA A 94 0.05 3.38 2.47
C ALA A 94 -0.60 1.99 2.63
N GLY A 95 -0.15 1.20 3.61
CA GLY A 95 -0.76 -0.09 3.94
C GLY A 95 -2.24 0.03 4.35
N SER A 96 -2.59 1.05 5.14
CA SER A 96 -3.98 1.31 5.54
C SER A 96 -4.86 1.67 4.34
N THR A 97 -4.35 2.44 3.36
CA THR A 97 -5.10 2.76 2.14
C THR A 97 -5.39 1.50 1.31
N PHE A 98 -4.43 0.58 1.24
CA PHE A 98 -4.62 -0.73 0.61
C PHE A 98 -5.67 -1.57 1.33
N LEU A 99 -5.58 -1.67 2.67
CA LEU A 99 -6.54 -2.43 3.47
C LEU A 99 -7.94 -1.83 3.38
N PHE A 100 -8.06 -0.52 3.32
CA PHE A 100 -9.35 0.15 3.10
C PHE A 100 -9.94 -0.21 1.73
N ASN A 101 -9.12 -0.18 0.67
CA ASN A 101 -9.55 -0.62 -0.66
C ASN A 101 -10.02 -2.09 -0.65
N TYR A 102 -9.24 -2.97 -0.01
CA TYR A 102 -9.51 -4.40 -0.03
C TYR A 102 -10.67 -4.82 0.88
N VAL A 103 -10.80 -4.23 2.06
CA VAL A 103 -11.82 -4.63 3.04
C VAL A 103 -13.04 -3.73 2.94
N TYR A 104 -12.85 -2.42 3.12
CA TYR A 104 -13.98 -1.50 3.27
C TYR A 104 -14.74 -1.34 1.96
N VAL A 105 -14.04 -1.08 0.85
CA VAL A 105 -14.72 -0.90 -0.44
C VAL A 105 -15.37 -2.19 -0.93
N ASN A 106 -14.81 -3.37 -0.64
CA ASN A 106 -15.46 -4.62 -1.00
C ASN A 106 -16.72 -4.92 -0.18
N VAL A 107 -16.81 -4.46 1.07
CA VAL A 107 -17.95 -4.76 1.95
C VAL A 107 -19.04 -3.66 1.88
N TRP A 108 -18.66 -2.39 1.78
CA TRP A 108 -19.57 -1.24 1.83
C TRP A 108 -19.58 -0.37 0.56
N GLY A 109 -18.68 -0.61 -0.39
CA GLY A 109 -18.69 0.12 -1.66
C GLY A 109 -19.94 -0.23 -2.45
N THR A 110 -20.58 0.77 -3.04
CA THR A 110 -21.62 0.58 -4.05
C THR A 110 -20.99 0.72 -5.44
N GLY A 111 -21.06 -0.34 -6.26
CA GLY A 111 -20.46 -0.33 -7.60
C GLY A 111 -20.33 -1.72 -8.22
N LYS A 112 -19.97 -1.78 -9.51
CA LYS A 112 -19.80 -3.03 -10.28
C LYS A 112 -18.67 -3.94 -9.79
N HIS A 113 -17.85 -3.44 -8.86
CA HIS A 113 -16.74 -4.13 -8.23
C HIS A 113 -17.05 -4.75 -6.85
N THR A 114 -18.27 -4.55 -6.36
CA THR A 114 -18.74 -5.12 -5.10
C THR A 114 -19.29 -6.50 -5.38
N TYR A 115 -18.51 -7.53 -5.03
CA TYR A 115 -18.90 -8.94 -5.17
C TYR A 115 -19.43 -9.53 -3.87
N SER A 116 -19.76 -8.71 -2.86
CA SER A 116 -20.17 -9.22 -1.55
C SER A 116 -21.51 -9.95 -1.58
N GLY A 117 -22.37 -9.71 -2.57
CA GLY A 117 -23.65 -10.42 -2.73
C GLY A 117 -24.55 -10.36 -1.49
N LEU A 118 -24.33 -9.37 -0.61
CA LEU A 118 -25.19 -8.97 0.50
C LEU A 118 -26.01 -7.75 0.09
#